data_AF-A0A4R5KRI9-F1
#
_entry.id   AF-A0A4R5KRI9-F1
#
_cell.length_a   1.000
_cell.length_b   1.000
_cell.length_c   1.000
_cell.angle_alpha   90.00
_cell.angle_beta   90.00
_cell.angle_gamma   90.00
#
_symmetry.space_group_name_H-M   'P 1'
#
loop_
_entity.id
_entity.type
_entity.pdbx_description
1 polymer ?
#
loop_
_entity_poly.entity_id
_entity_poly.type
_entity_poly.pdbx_seq_one_letter_code
_entity_poly.pdbx_strand_id
1 'polypeptide(L)'
;MILGVEMVARRVLAPEDTEPGHLVARVLDELRALEKHDAASIRALRRRISAEIATAEAGVVFDLAEGLIQEGFDWEGWEFINSHGAAFAGLTRARLEKLGECIGTWAQADAFATILAGPAWREGLISNADVDNWARSPDHWWRRIALVSTTILNTRSRWGTGDTQRTLAVVGLLINDRDETVIKAVSWALRSLVPWDPRAVRTFLEAHEGELAARVKREVRTKLETGLKSRRRSVHSEASVHSNSETAAS
;
A
#
# COMPACT_ATOMS: atom_id res chain seq x y z
N MET A 1 12.32 22.17 39.07
CA MET A 1 12.42 20.78 38.59
C MET A 1 11.64 20.66 37.29
N ILE A 2 12.33 20.77 36.15
CA ILE A 2 11.83 20.33 34.84
C ILE A 2 13.01 19.59 34.20
N LEU A 3 13.13 18.31 34.52
CA LEU A 3 13.85 17.31 33.74
C LEU A 3 12.92 16.97 32.57
N GLY A 4 13.29 16.85 31.30
CA GLY A 4 14.58 16.69 30.65
C GLY A 4 14.17 16.25 29.24
N VAL A 5 14.19 17.15 28.27
CA VAL A 5 14.07 16.76 26.86
C VAL A 5 15.42 16.20 26.50
N GLU A 6 15.53 14.88 26.50
CA GLU A 6 16.71 14.17 26.03
C GLU A 6 16.86 14.48 24.54
N MET A 7 17.68 15.47 24.21
CA MET A 7 18.23 15.58 22.86
C MET A 7 18.98 14.28 22.62
N VAL A 8 18.40 13.38 21.83
CA VAL A 8 19.19 12.36 21.14
C VAL A 8 20.24 13.13 20.36
N ALA A 9 21.48 13.13 20.85
CA ALA A 9 22.58 13.77 20.18
C ALA A 9 22.59 13.24 18.74
N ARG A 10 22.42 14.14 17.75
CA ARG A 10 22.60 13.78 16.35
C ARG A 10 24.03 13.24 16.23
N ARG A 11 24.17 11.93 16.11
CA ARG A 11 25.44 11.32 15.73
C ARG A 11 25.84 11.94 14.40
N VAL A 12 26.99 12.61 14.39
CA VAL A 12 27.61 13.03 13.13
C VAL A 12 28.01 11.74 12.43
N LEU A 13 27.40 11.45 11.28
CA LEU A 13 27.79 10.31 10.46
C LEU A 13 29.24 10.51 10.03
N ALA A 14 30.09 9.55 10.36
CA ALA A 14 31.39 9.46 9.74
C ALA A 14 31.23 8.90 8.32
N PRO A 15 32.12 9.21 7.35
CA PRO A 15 32.00 8.73 5.98
C PRO A 15 31.78 7.21 5.87
N GLU A 16 32.47 6.43 6.70
CA GLU A 16 32.36 4.97 6.81
C GLU A 16 30.96 4.48 7.21
N ASP A 17 30.19 5.29 7.94
CA ASP A 17 28.81 4.94 8.37
C ASP A 17 27.83 4.97 7.20
N THR A 18 28.22 5.55 6.06
CA THR A 18 27.41 5.65 4.83
C THR A 18 27.95 4.79 3.70
N GLU A 19 29.05 4.07 3.90
CA GLU A 19 29.50 3.09 2.92
C GLU A 19 28.41 2.02 2.73
N PRO A 20 28.01 1.71 1.48
CA PRO A 20 26.83 0.89 1.20
C PRO A 20 26.74 -0.41 2.03
N GLY A 21 27.83 -1.19 2.06
CA GLY A 21 27.86 -2.47 2.80
C GLY A 21 27.80 -2.31 4.32
N HIS A 22 28.44 -1.27 4.87
CA HIS A 22 28.44 -1.01 6.32
C HIS A 22 27.08 -0.52 6.81
N LEU A 23 26.44 0.39 6.06
CA LEU A 23 25.13 0.90 6.42
C LEU A 23 24.07 -0.21 6.38
N VAL A 24 24.07 -1.05 5.35
CA VAL A 24 23.17 -2.21 5.24
C VAL A 24 23.34 -3.14 6.43
N ALA A 25 24.57 -3.58 6.72
CA ALA A 25 24.85 -4.50 7.82
C ALA A 25 24.39 -3.92 9.16
N ARG A 26 24.71 -2.64 9.42
CA ARG A 26 24.30 -1.95 10.65
C ARG A 26 22.78 -1.92 10.80
N VAL A 27 22.04 -1.50 9.77
CA VAL A 27 20.58 -1.40 9.85
C VAL A 27 19.93 -2.78 10.03
N LEU A 28 20.46 -3.83 9.38
CA LEU A 28 19.99 -5.20 9.57
C LEU A 28 20.21 -5.70 11.00
N ASP A 29 21.40 -5.46 11.57
CA ASP A 29 21.70 -5.83 12.95
C ASP A 29 20.76 -5.12 13.93
N GLU A 30 20.51 -3.82 13.72
CA GLU A 30 19.58 -3.06 14.54
C GLU A 30 18.13 -3.53 14.40
N LEU A 31 17.68 -3.87 13.18
CA LEU A 31 16.35 -4.43 12.94
C LEU A 31 16.17 -5.78 13.66
N ARG A 32 17.16 -6.67 13.55
CA ARG A 32 17.15 -8.01 14.18
C ARG A 32 17.25 -7.94 15.70
N ALA A 33 17.90 -6.90 16.23
CA ALA A 33 18.07 -6.69 17.66
C ALA A 33 16.88 -6.00 18.34
N LEU A 34 15.83 -5.61 17.60
CA LEU A 34 14.64 -4.99 18.19
C LEU A 34 13.97 -5.93 19.20
N GLU A 35 13.74 -5.45 20.42
CA GLU A 35 12.99 -6.18 21.45
C GLU A 35 11.59 -6.55 20.94
N LYS A 36 10.96 -5.65 20.17
CA LYS A 36 9.65 -5.84 19.57
C LYS A 36 9.71 -5.64 18.06
N HIS A 37 9.28 -6.67 17.34
CA HIS A 37 9.15 -6.64 15.87
C HIS A 37 7.75 -6.16 15.47
N ASP A 38 7.36 -5.01 16.02
CA ASP A 38 6.10 -4.35 15.69
C ASP A 38 6.33 -3.11 14.81
N ALA A 39 5.27 -2.67 14.15
CA ALA A 39 5.33 -1.55 13.22
C ALA A 39 5.72 -0.21 13.89
N ALA A 40 5.55 -0.07 15.21
CA ALA A 40 5.92 1.15 15.91
C ALA A 40 7.43 1.21 16.13
N SER A 41 8.02 0.10 16.58
CA SER A 41 9.45 -0.06 16.88
C SER A 41 10.29 0.02 15.61
N ILE A 42 9.89 -0.71 14.56
CA ILE A 42 10.54 -0.66 13.24
C ILE A 42 10.53 0.75 12.67
N ARG A 43 9.38 1.46 12.74
CA ARG A 43 9.31 2.84 12.23
C ARG A 43 10.08 3.84 13.09
N ALA A 44 10.27 3.58 14.39
CA ALA A 44 11.12 4.42 15.23
C ALA A 44 12.59 4.30 14.79
N LEU A 45 13.07 3.08 14.57
CA LEU A 45 14.39 2.80 14.00
C LEU A 45 14.54 3.49 12.63
N ARG A 46 13.60 3.24 11.70
CA ARG A 46 13.63 3.84 10.36
C ARG A 46 13.69 5.37 10.41
N ARG A 47 12.90 6.04 11.26
CA ARG A 47 12.92 7.51 11.40
C ARG A 47 14.27 8.02 11.91
N ARG A 48 14.87 7.35 12.88
CA ARG A 48 16.20 7.73 13.38
C ARG A 48 17.25 7.60 12.29
N ILE A 49 17.33 6.44 11.63
CA ILE A 49 18.28 6.21 10.54
C ILE A 49 18.04 7.22 9.39
N SER A 50 16.79 7.48 9.01
CA SER A 50 16.45 8.48 7.98
C SER A 50 16.94 9.88 8.34
N ALA A 51 16.94 10.24 9.63
CA ALA A 51 17.46 11.52 10.09
C ALA A 51 19.00 11.59 10.05
N GLU A 52 19.67 10.45 10.23
CA GLU A 52 21.12 10.33 10.06
C GLU A 52 21.46 10.49 8.58
N ILE A 53 20.85 9.70 7.68
CA ILE A 53 21.17 9.68 6.24
C ILE A 53 20.48 10.80 5.43
N ALA A 54 19.95 11.83 6.09
CA ALA A 54 19.11 12.85 5.46
C ALA A 54 19.81 13.64 4.33
N THR A 55 21.15 13.73 4.37
CA THR A 55 21.98 14.40 3.37
C THR A 55 22.77 13.43 2.51
N ALA A 56 22.52 12.13 2.63
CA ALA A 56 23.21 11.14 1.81
C ALA A 56 22.78 11.26 0.35
N GLU A 57 23.68 10.86 -0.56
CA GLU A 57 23.34 10.74 -1.98
C GLU A 57 22.24 9.70 -2.19
N ALA A 58 21.41 9.89 -3.21
CA ALA A 58 20.31 8.96 -3.52
C ALA A 58 20.78 7.50 -3.68
N GLY A 59 21.98 7.30 -4.24
CA GLY A 59 22.60 5.98 -4.42
C GLY A 59 22.75 5.19 -3.11
N VAL A 60 23.20 5.86 -2.04
CA VAL A 60 23.37 5.23 -0.71
C VAL A 60 22.05 4.67 -0.19
N VAL A 61 20.94 5.38 -0.42
CA VAL A 61 19.61 4.95 0.02
C VAL A 61 19.07 3.81 -0.83
N PHE A 62 19.37 3.80 -2.13
CA PHE A 62 19.03 2.66 -2.99
C PHE A 62 19.81 1.42 -2.59
N ASP A 63 21.11 1.54 -2.35
CA ASP A 63 21.93 0.41 -1.90
C ASP A 63 21.44 -0.14 -0.54
N LEU A 64 21.07 0.75 0.39
CA LEU A 64 20.43 0.36 1.64
C LEU A 64 19.13 -0.41 1.39
N ALA A 65 18.24 0.14 0.58
CA ALA A 65 16.94 -0.47 0.30
C ALA A 65 17.08 -1.84 -0.39
N GLU A 66 17.96 -1.95 -1.38
CA GLU A 66 18.23 -3.19 -2.11
C GLU A 66 18.83 -4.27 -1.18
N GLY A 67 19.78 -3.89 -0.32
CA GLY A 67 20.34 -4.79 0.69
C GLY A 67 19.30 -5.27 1.70
N LEU A 68 18.39 -4.40 2.15
CA LEU A 68 17.28 -4.78 3.03
C LEU A 68 16.30 -5.74 2.34
N ILE A 69 15.93 -5.47 1.08
CA ILE A 69 15.03 -6.32 0.29
C ILE A 69 15.62 -7.73 0.11
N GLN A 70 16.92 -7.85 -0.15
CA GLN A 70 17.61 -9.14 -0.30
C GLN A 70 17.54 -10.00 0.98
N GLU A 71 17.47 -9.36 2.14
CA GLU A 71 17.39 -10.01 3.45
C GLU A 71 15.95 -10.16 3.97
N GLY A 72 14.95 -9.85 3.14
CA GLY A 72 13.53 -10.01 3.48
C GLY A 72 12.89 -8.85 4.26
N PHE A 73 13.54 -7.68 4.28
CA PHE A 73 13.03 -6.43 4.86
C PHE A 73 12.54 -5.47 3.76
N ASP A 74 11.68 -5.98 2.85
CA ASP A 74 11.26 -5.24 1.66
C ASP A 74 10.45 -3.99 1.99
N TRP A 75 9.57 -4.07 2.98
CA TRP A 75 8.75 -2.92 3.39
C TRP A 75 9.59 -1.79 3.95
N GLU A 76 10.60 -2.12 4.76
CA GLU A 76 11.54 -1.18 5.34
C GLU A 76 12.39 -0.53 4.24
N GLY A 77 12.92 -1.32 3.30
CA GLY A 77 13.66 -0.81 2.15
C GLY A 77 12.85 0.22 1.34
N TRP A 78 11.59 -0.10 1.04
CA TRP A 78 10.69 0.83 0.34
C TRP A 78 10.36 2.08 1.19
N GLU A 79 10.15 1.95 2.50
CA GLU A 79 9.90 3.10 3.39
C GLU A 79 11.12 4.03 3.45
N PHE A 80 12.36 3.52 3.41
CA PHE A 80 13.57 4.35 3.36
C PHE A 80 13.61 5.21 2.10
N ILE A 81 13.34 4.63 0.91
CA ILE A 81 13.28 5.38 -0.34
C ILE A 81 12.19 6.46 -0.27
N ASN A 82 10.96 6.08 0.12
CA ASN A 82 9.82 7.00 0.17
C ASN A 82 10.01 8.15 1.18
N SER A 83 10.88 7.98 2.19
CA SER A 83 11.15 9.03 3.19
C SER A 83 12.42 9.84 2.93
N HIS A 84 13.14 9.57 1.84
CA HIS A 84 14.33 10.31 1.45
C HIS A 84 14.11 11.09 0.14
N GLY A 85 14.15 12.42 0.20
CA GLY A 85 13.74 13.29 -0.91
C GLY A 85 14.48 13.03 -2.22
N ALA A 86 15.81 12.93 -2.19
CA ALA A 86 16.61 12.69 -3.40
C ALA A 86 16.43 11.27 -3.96
N ALA A 87 16.24 10.27 -3.08
CA ALA A 87 16.02 8.89 -3.51
C ALA A 87 14.63 8.73 -4.12
N PHE A 88 13.61 9.29 -3.46
CA PHE A 88 12.26 9.29 -4.00
C PHE A 88 12.17 10.00 -5.35
N ALA A 89 12.75 11.21 -5.47
CA ALA A 89 12.80 11.94 -6.75
C ALA A 89 13.59 11.21 -7.84
N GLY A 90 14.51 10.32 -7.46
CA GLY A 90 15.27 9.46 -8.37
C GLY A 90 14.54 8.18 -8.80
N LEU A 91 13.28 7.98 -8.44
CA LEU A 91 12.49 6.84 -8.90
C LEU A 91 12.18 6.96 -10.39
N THR A 92 12.35 5.85 -11.10
CA THR A 92 11.96 5.67 -12.50
C THR A 92 11.18 4.38 -12.63
N ARG A 93 10.51 4.16 -13.76
CA ARG A 93 9.87 2.87 -14.05
C ARG A 93 10.81 1.69 -13.86
N ALA A 94 11.99 1.73 -14.50
CA ALA A 94 12.94 0.62 -14.45
C ALA A 94 13.40 0.33 -13.02
N ARG A 95 13.59 1.38 -12.21
CA ARG A 95 13.96 1.22 -10.80
C ARG A 95 12.83 0.65 -9.95
N LEU A 96 11.58 1.07 -10.18
CA LEU A 96 10.42 0.47 -9.52
C LEU A 96 10.27 -1.00 -9.91
N GLU A 97 10.45 -1.33 -11.19
CA GLU A 97 10.42 -2.72 -11.66
C GLU A 97 11.49 -3.57 -10.97
N LYS A 98 12.71 -3.04 -10.83
CA LYS A 98 13.80 -3.70 -10.10
C LYS A 98 13.47 -3.92 -8.61
N LEU A 99 13.01 -2.88 -7.93
CA LEU A 99 12.64 -2.94 -6.50
C LEU A 99 11.44 -3.86 -6.22
N GLY A 100 10.62 -4.12 -7.23
CA GLY A 100 9.43 -4.97 -7.15
C GLY A 100 9.67 -6.44 -7.52
N GLU A 101 10.87 -6.84 -7.93
CA GLU A 101 11.16 -8.23 -8.36
C GLU A 101 10.84 -9.28 -7.27
N CYS A 102 10.93 -8.92 -5.99
CA CYS A 102 10.67 -9.81 -4.86
C CYS A 102 9.18 -10.02 -4.54
N ILE A 103 8.27 -9.31 -5.22
CA ILE A 103 6.84 -9.30 -4.87
C ILE A 103 6.22 -10.66 -5.23
N GLY A 104 5.88 -11.44 -4.20
CA GLY A 104 5.24 -12.75 -4.35
C GLY A 104 3.86 -12.85 -3.70
N THR A 105 3.41 -11.81 -3.00
CA THR A 105 2.18 -11.83 -2.21
C THR A 105 1.33 -10.58 -2.39
N TRP A 106 0.03 -10.69 -2.08
CA TRP A 106 -0.89 -9.56 -2.14
C TRP A 106 -0.51 -8.44 -1.16
N ALA A 107 0.07 -8.81 -0.01
CA ALA A 107 0.49 -7.86 1.01
C ALA A 107 1.70 -7.03 0.54
N GLN A 108 2.67 -7.68 -0.11
CA GLN A 108 3.81 -7.00 -0.73
C GLN A 108 3.36 -6.10 -1.89
N ALA A 109 2.50 -6.58 -2.78
CA ALA A 109 1.99 -5.78 -3.90
C ALA A 109 1.24 -4.52 -3.40
N ASP A 110 0.41 -4.65 -2.36
CA ASP A 110 -0.32 -3.52 -1.77
C ASP A 110 0.63 -2.54 -1.08
N ALA A 111 1.61 -3.04 -0.33
CA ALA A 111 2.62 -2.21 0.33
C ALA A 111 3.46 -1.46 -0.71
N PHE A 112 3.99 -2.15 -1.72
CA PHE A 112 4.77 -1.54 -2.79
C PHE A 112 3.98 -0.45 -3.54
N ALA A 113 2.74 -0.75 -3.92
CA ALA A 113 1.88 0.20 -4.61
C ALA A 113 1.57 1.44 -3.75
N THR A 114 1.41 1.27 -2.43
CA THR A 114 1.05 2.38 -1.54
C THR A 114 2.24 3.16 -0.99
N ILE A 115 3.43 2.56 -0.95
CA ILE A 115 4.67 3.18 -0.46
C ILE A 115 5.46 3.83 -1.61
N LEU A 116 5.52 3.20 -2.79
CA LEU A 116 6.37 3.67 -3.90
C LEU A 116 5.59 3.97 -5.18
N ALA A 117 5.00 2.96 -5.83
CA ALA A 117 4.49 3.14 -7.19
C ALA A 117 3.34 4.16 -7.30
N GLY A 118 2.37 4.12 -6.39
CA GLY A 118 1.27 5.10 -6.33
C GLY A 118 1.74 6.53 -6.05
N PRO A 119 2.57 6.77 -5.01
CA PRO A 119 3.18 8.08 -4.79
C PRO A 119 4.01 8.57 -5.99
N ALA A 120 4.87 7.72 -6.57
CA ALA A 120 5.69 8.09 -7.73
C ALA A 120 4.83 8.49 -8.94
N TRP A 121 3.72 7.77 -9.19
CA TRP A 121 2.78 8.13 -10.24
C TRP A 121 2.03 9.44 -9.98
N ARG A 122 1.64 9.69 -8.73
CA ARG A 122 0.99 10.94 -8.34
C ARG A 122 1.91 12.13 -8.55
N GLU A 123 3.17 12.02 -8.13
CA GLU A 123 4.18 13.09 -8.28
C GLU A 123 4.74 13.20 -9.72
N GLY A 124 4.25 12.38 -10.66
CA GLY A 124 4.65 12.45 -12.08
C GLY A 124 6.04 11.90 -12.38
N LEU A 125 6.63 11.12 -11.46
CA LEU A 125 7.92 10.45 -11.67
C LEU A 125 7.83 9.27 -12.65
N ILE A 126 6.63 8.72 -12.81
CA ILE A 126 6.29 7.75 -13.86
C ILE A 126 5.04 8.20 -14.61
N SER A 127 4.95 7.80 -15.88
CA SER A 127 3.87 8.21 -16.77
C SER A 127 2.62 7.33 -16.63
N ASN A 128 1.49 7.80 -17.17
CA ASN A 128 0.30 6.96 -17.32
C ASN A 128 0.60 5.72 -18.19
N ALA A 129 1.44 5.86 -19.23
CA ALA A 129 1.82 4.76 -20.09
C ALA A 129 2.60 3.66 -19.33
N ASP A 130 3.37 4.02 -18.31
CA ASP A 130 4.08 3.06 -17.47
C ASP A 130 3.11 2.21 -16.64
N VAL A 131 2.14 2.86 -16.00
CA VAL A 131 1.10 2.17 -15.21
C VAL A 131 0.18 1.33 -16.11
N ASP A 132 -0.16 1.84 -17.29
CA ASP A 132 -0.90 1.13 -18.33
C ASP A 132 -0.16 -0.13 -18.81
N ASN A 133 1.17 -0.09 -18.89
CA ASN A 133 1.98 -1.26 -19.22
C ASN A 133 1.95 -2.29 -18.08
N TRP A 134 2.02 -1.86 -16.82
CA TRP A 134 1.85 -2.76 -15.67
C TRP A 134 0.46 -3.41 -15.64
N ALA A 135 -0.59 -2.66 -15.99
CA ALA A 135 -1.95 -3.18 -16.12
C ALA A 135 -2.10 -4.25 -17.22
N ARG A 136 -1.17 -4.33 -18.17
CA ARG A 136 -1.15 -5.37 -19.22
C ARG A 136 -0.10 -6.46 -18.98
N SER A 137 0.59 -6.43 -17.84
CA SER A 137 1.64 -7.38 -17.51
C SER A 137 1.11 -8.83 -17.45
N PRO A 138 1.87 -9.83 -17.91
CA PRO A 138 1.53 -11.24 -17.68
C PRO A 138 1.53 -11.59 -16.18
N ASP A 139 2.31 -10.89 -15.37
CA ASP A 139 2.34 -11.04 -13.92
C ASP A 139 1.15 -10.31 -13.27
N HIS A 140 0.31 -11.06 -12.54
CA HIS A 140 -0.86 -10.51 -11.88
C HIS A 140 -0.49 -9.52 -10.76
N TRP A 141 0.70 -9.59 -10.19
CA TRP A 141 1.12 -8.66 -9.14
C TRP A 141 1.31 -7.26 -9.70
N TRP A 142 1.90 -7.13 -10.89
CA TRP A 142 2.00 -5.85 -11.59
C TRP A 142 0.62 -5.29 -12.00
N ARG A 143 -0.31 -6.15 -12.42
CA ARG A 143 -1.71 -5.74 -12.67
C ARG A 143 -2.39 -5.25 -11.40
N ARG A 144 -2.18 -5.94 -10.26
CA ARG A 144 -2.66 -5.50 -8.95
C ARG A 144 -2.01 -4.18 -8.52
N ILE A 145 -0.70 -4.01 -8.70
CA ILE A 145 0.04 -2.77 -8.38
C ILE A 145 -0.53 -1.58 -9.15
N ALA A 146 -0.83 -1.75 -10.45
CA ALA A 146 -1.46 -0.71 -11.26
C ALA A 146 -2.80 -0.25 -10.65
N LEU A 147 -3.67 -1.18 -10.28
CA LEU A 147 -4.96 -0.87 -9.64
C LEU A 147 -4.79 -0.22 -8.27
N VAL A 148 -3.92 -0.77 -7.42
CA VAL A 148 -3.74 -0.26 -6.05
C VAL A 148 -3.09 1.11 -6.05
N SER A 149 -2.24 1.42 -7.04
CA SER A 149 -1.67 2.76 -7.23
C SER A 149 -2.74 3.83 -7.41
N THR A 150 -3.88 3.53 -8.05
CA THR A 150 -5.02 4.45 -8.15
C THR A 150 -5.60 4.83 -6.78
N THR A 151 -5.50 3.94 -5.78
CA THR A 151 -6.04 4.21 -4.44
C THR A 151 -5.29 5.34 -3.74
N ILE A 152 -4.01 5.55 -4.06
CA ILE A 152 -3.21 6.67 -3.54
C ILE A 152 -3.67 8.00 -4.12
N LEU A 153 -4.08 8.03 -5.40
CA LEU A 153 -4.69 9.21 -6.02
C LEU A 153 -6.01 9.61 -5.32
N ASN A 154 -6.70 8.62 -4.75
CA ASN A 154 -8.05 8.79 -4.18
C ASN A 154 -8.09 8.77 -2.64
N THR A 155 -6.96 8.68 -1.93
CA THR A 155 -6.96 8.57 -0.46
C THR A 155 -6.56 9.89 0.21
N ARG A 156 -7.51 10.57 0.87
CA ARG A 156 -7.28 11.86 1.56
C ARG A 156 -6.14 11.83 2.57
N SER A 157 -6.05 10.80 3.41
CA SER A 157 -4.97 10.66 4.41
C SER A 157 -3.58 10.45 3.80
N ARG A 158 -3.53 10.23 2.48
CA ARG A 158 -2.31 10.13 1.69
C ARG A 158 -2.18 11.29 0.72
N TRP A 159 -2.91 12.40 0.90
CA TRP A 159 -2.91 13.59 0.02
C TRP A 159 -3.53 13.36 -1.37
N GLY A 160 -4.23 12.26 -1.58
CA GLY A 160 -5.02 12.07 -2.79
C GLY A 160 -6.20 13.03 -2.85
N THR A 161 -6.43 13.60 -4.04
CA THR A 161 -7.50 14.58 -4.32
C THR A 161 -8.62 14.03 -5.19
N GLY A 162 -8.58 12.73 -5.50
CA GLY A 162 -9.48 12.11 -6.46
C GLY A 162 -8.99 12.27 -7.90
N ASP A 163 -8.87 11.18 -8.63
CA ASP A 163 -8.52 11.18 -10.06
C ASP A 163 -9.39 10.18 -10.81
N THR A 164 -10.57 10.65 -11.25
CA THR A 164 -11.54 9.83 -11.99
C THR A 164 -10.94 9.27 -13.27
N GLN A 165 -10.23 10.10 -14.04
CA GLN A 165 -9.73 9.74 -15.36
C GLN A 165 -8.70 8.60 -15.26
N ARG A 166 -7.65 8.77 -14.46
CA ARG A 166 -6.61 7.74 -14.31
C ARG A 166 -7.15 6.48 -13.66
N THR A 167 -8.04 6.62 -12.67
CA THR A 167 -8.62 5.45 -11.99
C THR A 167 -9.46 4.60 -12.94
N LEU A 168 -10.38 5.20 -13.68
CA LEU A 168 -11.25 4.46 -14.60
C LEU A 168 -10.50 3.93 -15.83
N ALA A 169 -9.45 4.61 -16.28
CA ALA A 169 -8.56 4.10 -17.33
C ALA A 169 -7.92 2.76 -16.92
N VAL A 170 -7.29 2.70 -15.76
CA VAL A 170 -6.65 1.47 -15.26
C VAL A 170 -7.69 0.38 -14.98
N VAL A 171 -8.83 0.73 -14.38
CA VAL A 171 -9.91 -0.25 -14.13
C VAL A 171 -10.46 -0.81 -15.44
N GLY A 172 -10.63 0.01 -16.47
CA GLY A 172 -11.11 -0.43 -17.79
C GLY A 172 -10.19 -1.46 -18.45
N LEU A 173 -8.86 -1.32 -18.31
CA LEU A 173 -7.89 -2.29 -18.83
C LEU A 173 -7.98 -3.67 -18.15
N LEU A 174 -8.45 -3.71 -16.90
CA LEU A 174 -8.43 -4.89 -16.05
C LEU A 174 -9.82 -5.43 -15.69
N ILE A 175 -10.85 -4.91 -16.35
CA ILE A 175 -12.25 -5.20 -16.00
C ILE A 175 -12.63 -6.67 -16.19
N ASN A 176 -11.99 -7.33 -17.16
CA ASN A 176 -12.20 -8.72 -17.54
C ASN A 176 -11.14 -9.67 -16.93
N ASP A 177 -10.29 -9.18 -16.02
CA ASP A 177 -9.31 -10.03 -15.34
C ASP A 177 -10.01 -11.08 -14.48
N ARG A 178 -9.47 -12.31 -14.47
CA ARG A 178 -10.03 -13.46 -13.78
C ARG A 178 -9.27 -13.81 -12.49
N ASP A 179 -8.11 -13.20 -12.27
CA ASP A 179 -7.34 -13.41 -11.06
C ASP A 179 -8.06 -12.79 -9.84
N GLU A 180 -8.23 -13.58 -8.78
CA GLU A 180 -8.98 -13.14 -7.61
C GLU A 180 -8.34 -11.93 -6.91
N THR A 181 -7.02 -11.83 -6.92
CA THR A 181 -6.31 -10.71 -6.31
C THR A 181 -6.51 -9.45 -7.14
N VAL A 182 -6.48 -9.54 -8.47
CA VAL A 182 -6.76 -8.40 -9.35
C VAL A 182 -8.22 -7.94 -9.21
N ILE A 183 -9.19 -8.87 -9.20
CA ILE A 183 -10.62 -8.55 -9.02
C ILE A 183 -10.87 -7.80 -7.70
N LYS A 184 -10.21 -8.21 -6.61
CA LYS A 184 -10.30 -7.50 -5.32
C LYS A 184 -9.71 -6.09 -5.41
N ALA A 185 -8.65 -5.90 -6.17
CA ALA A 185 -8.05 -4.58 -6.41
C ALA A 185 -8.94 -3.69 -7.29
N VAL A 186 -9.65 -4.24 -8.28
CA VAL A 186 -10.68 -3.51 -9.07
C VAL A 186 -11.77 -2.95 -8.14
N SER A 187 -12.30 -3.78 -7.24
CA SER A 187 -13.27 -3.33 -6.23
C SER A 187 -12.71 -2.19 -5.37
N TRP A 188 -11.45 -2.30 -4.94
CA TRP A 188 -10.83 -1.28 -4.10
C TRP A 188 -10.61 0.04 -4.85
N ALA A 189 -10.09 0.01 -6.08
CA ALA A 189 -9.92 1.18 -6.93
C ALA A 189 -11.24 1.95 -7.08
N LEU A 190 -12.31 1.27 -7.51
CA LEU A 190 -13.64 1.88 -7.66
C LEU A 190 -14.20 2.42 -6.34
N ARG A 191 -14.11 1.66 -5.23
CA ARG A 191 -14.58 2.13 -3.91
C ARG A 191 -13.78 3.31 -3.37
N SER A 192 -12.50 3.42 -3.73
CA SER A 192 -11.66 4.56 -3.34
C SER A 192 -12.07 5.84 -4.07
N LEU A 193 -12.61 5.73 -5.29
CA LEU A 193 -13.07 6.86 -6.09
C LEU A 193 -14.46 7.39 -5.67
N VAL A 194 -15.30 6.55 -5.04
CA VAL A 194 -16.68 6.93 -4.62
C VAL A 194 -16.77 8.25 -3.85
N PRO A 195 -15.88 8.57 -2.87
CA PRO A 195 -15.93 9.85 -2.14
C PRO A 195 -15.61 11.09 -2.98
N TRP A 196 -15.17 10.92 -4.23
CA TRP A 196 -14.76 11.99 -5.13
C TRP A 196 -15.70 12.12 -6.32
N ASP A 197 -16.04 11.01 -6.95
CA ASP A 197 -16.90 10.99 -8.14
C ASP A 197 -17.86 9.79 -8.13
N PRO A 198 -18.89 9.81 -7.27
CA PRO A 198 -19.83 8.70 -7.18
C PRO A 198 -20.71 8.59 -8.43
N ARG A 199 -20.82 9.66 -9.24
CA ARG A 199 -21.56 9.64 -10.50
C ARG A 199 -20.80 8.85 -11.56
N ALA A 200 -19.52 9.16 -11.77
CA ALA A 200 -18.71 8.40 -12.73
C ALA A 200 -18.60 6.92 -12.36
N VAL A 201 -18.49 6.59 -11.07
CA VAL A 201 -18.49 5.19 -10.63
C VAL A 201 -19.83 4.50 -10.96
N ARG A 202 -20.98 5.16 -10.75
CA ARG A 202 -22.29 4.60 -11.15
C ARG A 202 -22.38 4.37 -12.66
N THR A 203 -22.04 5.38 -13.46
CA THR A 203 -22.03 5.28 -14.92
C THR A 203 -21.10 4.16 -15.41
N PHE A 204 -19.93 4.00 -14.80
CA PHE A 204 -19.01 2.92 -15.12
C PHE A 204 -19.60 1.53 -14.80
N LEU A 205 -20.24 1.36 -13.64
CA LEU A 205 -20.88 0.10 -13.27
C LEU A 205 -22.03 -0.29 -14.22
N GLU A 206 -22.82 0.70 -14.65
CA GLU A 206 -23.93 0.50 -15.59
C GLU A 206 -23.43 0.10 -16.97
N ALA A 207 -22.42 0.80 -17.49
CA ALA A 207 -21.83 0.53 -18.79
C ALA A 207 -21.19 -0.86 -18.90
N HIS A 208 -20.68 -1.39 -17.79
CA HIS A 208 -19.94 -2.66 -17.74
C HIS A 208 -20.59 -3.74 -16.86
N GLU A 209 -21.92 -3.69 -16.70
CA GLU A 209 -22.62 -4.59 -15.77
C GLU A 209 -22.43 -6.08 -16.12
N GLY A 210 -22.33 -6.41 -17.41
CA GLY A 210 -22.12 -7.77 -17.91
C GLY A 210 -20.69 -8.29 -17.78
N GLU A 211 -19.70 -7.39 -17.70
CA GLU A 211 -18.28 -7.74 -17.66
C GLU A 211 -17.76 -7.83 -16.22
N LEU A 212 -18.22 -6.94 -15.34
CA LEU A 212 -17.73 -6.86 -13.98
C LEU A 212 -18.09 -8.09 -13.14
N ALA A 213 -17.08 -8.61 -12.45
CA ALA A 213 -17.25 -9.67 -11.45
C ALA A 213 -18.33 -9.29 -10.41
N ALA A 214 -19.21 -10.23 -10.08
CA ALA A 214 -20.34 -10.03 -9.16
C ALA A 214 -19.91 -9.44 -7.80
N ARG A 215 -18.72 -9.82 -7.31
CA ARG A 215 -18.13 -9.28 -6.09
C ARG A 215 -17.89 -7.77 -6.18
N VAL A 216 -17.32 -7.29 -7.28
CA VAL A 216 -17.03 -5.87 -7.52
C VAL A 216 -18.34 -5.09 -7.48
N LYS A 217 -19.35 -5.53 -8.25
CA LYS A 217 -20.67 -4.89 -8.28
C LYS A 217 -21.28 -4.77 -6.88
N ARG A 218 -21.29 -5.85 -6.10
CA ARG A 218 -21.84 -5.88 -4.74
C ARG A 218 -21.11 -4.90 -3.81
N GLU A 219 -19.78 -4.95 -3.77
CA GLU A 219 -18.98 -4.14 -2.84
C GLU A 219 -19.03 -2.65 -3.20
N VAL A 220 -18.98 -2.31 -4.49
CA VAL A 220 -19.03 -0.92 -4.96
C VAL A 220 -20.43 -0.33 -4.78
N ARG A 221 -21.51 -1.06 -5.10
CA ARG A 221 -22.89 -0.63 -4.82
C ARG A 221 -23.12 -0.39 -3.33
N THR A 222 -22.65 -1.29 -2.47
CA THR A 222 -22.72 -1.10 -1.01
C THR A 222 -22.02 0.19 -0.57
N LYS A 223 -20.84 0.49 -1.13
CA LYS A 223 -20.10 1.72 -0.84
C LYS A 223 -20.82 2.97 -1.33
N LEU A 224 -21.44 2.92 -2.51
CA LEU A 224 -22.24 4.01 -3.09
C LEU A 224 -23.51 4.30 -2.26
N GLU A 225 -24.17 3.26 -1.73
CA GLU A 225 -25.39 3.40 -0.91
C GLU A 225 -25.09 3.89 0.50
N THR A 226 -24.07 3.34 1.15
CA THR A 226 -23.89 3.48 2.61
C THR A 226 -22.73 4.39 3.00
N GLY A 227 -21.84 4.73 2.06
CA GLY A 227 -20.57 5.37 2.36
C GLY A 227 -19.58 4.47 3.13
N LEU A 228 -19.95 3.24 3.53
CA LEU A 228 -19.14 2.32 4.32
C LEU A 228 -18.54 1.19 3.46
N LYS A 229 -17.48 0.53 3.97
CA LYS A 229 -16.83 -0.61 3.29
C LYS A 229 -17.73 -1.85 3.22
N SER A 230 -18.68 -1.98 4.15
CA SER A 230 -19.71 -3.02 4.22
C SER A 230 -20.82 -2.60 5.18
N ARG A 231 -22.08 -3.00 4.95
CA ARG A 231 -23.11 -2.95 6.00
C ARG A 231 -22.61 -3.79 7.18
N ARG A 232 -22.54 -3.21 8.39
CA ARG A 232 -22.37 -4.02 9.61
C ARG A 232 -23.56 -4.99 9.63
N ARG A 233 -23.31 -6.30 9.59
CA ARG A 233 -24.35 -7.27 9.91
C ARG A 233 -24.72 -7.01 11.38
N SER A 234 -25.88 -6.41 11.63
CA SER A 234 -26.46 -6.43 12.97
C SER A 234 -26.76 -7.89 13.28
N VAL A 235 -26.00 -8.48 14.19
CA VAL A 235 -26.40 -9.74 14.81
C VAL A 235 -27.62 -9.39 15.67
N HIS A 236 -28.82 -9.63 15.16
CA HIS A 236 -29.99 -9.82 16.01
C HIS A 236 -29.97 -11.28 16.43
N SER A 237 -29.64 -11.54 17.69
CA SER A 237 -29.96 -12.81 18.33
C SER A 237 -31.47 -12.83 18.56
N GLU A 238 -32.19 -13.58 17.73
CA GLU A 238 -33.52 -14.04 18.12
C GLU A 238 -33.34 -15.06 19.24
N ALA A 239 -33.51 -14.58 20.48
CA ALA A 239 -33.88 -15.44 21.59
C ALA A 239 -35.33 -15.91 21.34
N SER A 240 -35.47 -17.03 20.62
CA SER A 240 -36.73 -17.76 20.62
C SER A 240 -36.79 -18.62 21.88
N VAL A 241 -37.59 -18.10 22.80
CA VAL A 241 -38.27 -18.81 23.89
C VAL A 241 -38.86 -20.12 23.37
N HIS A 242 -38.45 -21.24 23.98
CA HIS A 242 -39.31 -22.41 24.12
C HIS A 242 -39.28 -22.82 25.59
N SER A 243 -40.26 -22.33 26.33
CA SER A 243 -40.83 -23.06 27.44
C SER A 243 -41.60 -24.25 26.88
N ASN A 244 -41.35 -25.45 27.40
CA ASN A 244 -42.40 -26.15 28.14
C ASN A 244 -41.80 -27.33 28.92
N SER A 245 -42.31 -27.42 30.13
CA SER A 245 -42.06 -28.30 31.25
C SER A 245 -42.66 -29.71 31.09
N GLU A 246 -42.31 -30.56 32.07
CA GLU A 246 -42.97 -31.82 32.49
C GLU A 246 -42.56 -33.09 31.72
N THR A 247 -42.24 -34.24 32.32
CA THR A 247 -42.45 -34.73 33.71
C THR A 247 -41.49 -35.88 34.00
N ALA A 248 -41.03 -35.98 35.26
CA ALA A 248 -40.53 -37.22 35.84
C ALA A 248 -41.72 -37.97 36.50
N ALA A 249 -41.90 -39.24 36.15
CA ALA A 249 -42.57 -40.24 36.97
C ALA A 249 -42.05 -41.63 36.57
N SER A 250 -41.75 -42.45 37.59
CA SER A 250 -41.17 -43.80 37.60
C SER A 250 -39.65 -43.89 37.59
#